data_AF-A0A9N8EBE1-F1
#
_entry.id   AF-A0A9N8EBE1-F1
#
_cell.length_a   1.000
_cell.length_b   1.000
_cell.length_c   1.000
_cell.angle_alpha   90.00
_cell.angle_beta   90.00
_cell.angle_gamma   90.00
#
_symmetry.space_group_name_H-M   'P 1'
#
loop_
_entity.id
_entity.type
_entity.pdbx_description
1 polymer ?
#
loop_
_entity_poly.entity_id
_entity_poly.type
_entity_poly.pdbx_seq_one_letter_code
_entity_poly.pdbx_strand_id
1 'polypeptide(L)'
;MASQGAAKKRSPGGTGKSDPNSRGPSLLYVAGNTYKCIPDGMAKWNRKGTLKKVHDWTLFVDVIQGDADVIQTVEFHLDGSFQPPLFVCASPVHVVLPDGSRVTRFKTRQQSTGALVPKIRIVGAGGASVEIRHPISLQRGGKRNKSQRFTDSAQAPKKRLTMVPMVENRSFGIELELSCALGSTRETIARSITSHAGVPVEVIQQYRDAHNPVQGWKIVHDGSIVCSRQAPNCSKFELVSPVLQGTPGLQTCNQVLEALRVTSMTDILVNKTMGFHVHISVEGMSLGDLQKICQNYVKYEGAMDLFHPASRRTGSSASKKYFQSCKAAIVATPGSNVLAATNGERHRAIAACTTQEELCKLMNPKGRYYKMNLQNLATGRQPTIEFRQHSATANATKVNAWVRFCMAFVNNSARLPPPKSLKDSRSVHDELQFLFDYVIKDRALQRFLTERMDQLAASGTATTTTHGDEPCCGGCARGSTCETSAGH
;
A
#
# COMPACT_ATOMS: atom_id res chain seq x y z
N MET A 1 12.10 -42.35 -54.95
CA MET A 1 11.29 -42.10 -56.16
C MET A 1 9.91 -42.70 -55.88
N ALA A 2 9.00 -41.92 -55.30
CA ALA A 2 7.95 -41.16 -56.00
C ALA A 2 6.75 -42.05 -56.41
N SER A 3 5.63 -41.93 -55.66
CA SER A 3 4.28 -41.82 -56.24
C SER A 3 3.26 -41.41 -55.16
N GLN A 4 2.22 -40.72 -55.61
CA GLN A 4 1.35 -39.78 -54.90
C GLN A 4 0.10 -40.44 -54.29
N GLY A 5 -0.55 -39.76 -53.34
CA GLY A 5 -1.94 -40.05 -52.94
C GLY A 5 -2.50 -39.03 -51.94
N ALA A 6 -3.50 -38.26 -52.36
CA ALA A 6 -3.98 -37.02 -51.75
C ALA A 6 -4.68 -37.17 -50.38
N ALA A 7 -4.39 -36.25 -49.45
CA ALA A 7 -5.11 -36.09 -48.19
C ALA A 7 -6.40 -35.25 -48.37
N LYS A 8 -7.55 -35.86 -48.03
CA LYS A 8 -8.88 -35.24 -48.02
C LYS A 8 -8.97 -34.17 -46.91
N LYS A 9 -9.41 -32.96 -47.30
CA LYS A 9 -9.83 -31.86 -46.41
C LYS A 9 -10.86 -32.34 -45.38
N ARG A 10 -10.61 -32.09 -44.09
CA ARG A 10 -11.64 -32.00 -43.05
C ARG A 10 -11.74 -30.55 -42.58
N SER A 11 -12.93 -29.98 -42.76
CA SER A 11 -13.36 -28.65 -42.31
C SER A 11 -13.45 -28.57 -40.78
N PRO A 12 -13.10 -27.43 -40.14
CA PRO A 12 -13.33 -27.21 -38.72
C PRO A 12 -14.76 -26.70 -38.53
N GLY A 13 -15.70 -27.62 -38.32
CA GLY A 13 -17.07 -27.32 -37.87
C GLY A 13 -17.20 -27.66 -36.39
N GLY A 14 -16.91 -26.70 -35.53
CA GLY A 14 -17.01 -26.83 -34.08
C GLY A 14 -17.47 -25.52 -33.46
N THR A 15 -18.67 -25.07 -33.81
CA THR A 15 -19.36 -23.98 -33.12
C THR A 15 -19.69 -24.46 -31.70
N GLY A 16 -18.92 -24.01 -30.71
CA GLY A 16 -19.31 -24.11 -29.32
C GLY A 16 -20.63 -23.36 -29.13
N LYS A 17 -21.71 -24.11 -28.89
CA LYS A 17 -23.00 -23.54 -28.51
C LYS A 17 -22.80 -22.81 -27.17
N SER A 18 -22.80 -21.49 -27.21
CA SER A 18 -22.90 -20.64 -26.03
C SER A 18 -24.23 -20.90 -25.34
N ASP A 19 -24.19 -21.19 -24.05
CA ASP A 19 -25.38 -21.22 -23.19
C ASP A 19 -26.05 -19.82 -23.21
N PRO A 20 -27.30 -19.68 -23.69
CA PRO A 20 -27.97 -18.39 -23.83
C PRO A 20 -28.30 -17.70 -22.49
N ASN A 21 -28.08 -18.38 -21.36
CA ASN A 21 -28.53 -17.93 -20.04
C ASN A 21 -27.43 -17.48 -19.07
N SER A 22 -26.14 -17.51 -19.43
CA SER A 22 -25.11 -16.97 -18.53
C SER A 22 -25.07 -15.44 -18.62
N ARG A 23 -25.93 -14.77 -17.85
CA ARG A 23 -25.82 -13.32 -17.64
C ARG A 23 -24.51 -13.08 -16.88
N GLY A 24 -23.60 -12.31 -17.50
CA GLY A 24 -22.34 -11.94 -16.85
C GLY A 24 -22.58 -11.13 -15.57
N PRO A 25 -21.54 -10.94 -14.74
CA PRO A 25 -21.71 -10.28 -13.46
C PRO A 25 -22.25 -8.85 -13.67
N SER A 26 -23.23 -8.46 -12.86
CA SER A 26 -23.92 -7.18 -13.01
C SER A 26 -24.07 -6.42 -11.70
N LEU A 27 -24.25 -5.10 -11.82
CA LEU A 27 -24.48 -4.20 -10.70
C LEU A 27 -25.45 -3.09 -11.10
N LEU A 28 -26.00 -2.40 -10.10
CA LEU A 28 -26.72 -1.14 -10.29
C LEU A 28 -25.82 0.03 -9.90
N TYR A 29 -25.80 1.04 -10.75
CA TYR A 29 -25.02 2.25 -10.54
C TYR A 29 -25.82 3.53 -10.79
N VAL A 30 -25.34 4.63 -10.22
CA VAL A 30 -25.85 5.99 -10.45
C VAL A 30 -24.68 6.91 -10.80
N ALA A 31 -24.74 7.55 -11.97
CA ALA A 31 -23.84 8.64 -12.32
C ALA A 31 -24.38 9.98 -11.81
N GLY A 32 -23.50 10.86 -11.35
CA GLY A 32 -23.90 12.16 -10.81
C GLY A 32 -22.75 13.11 -10.57
N ASN A 33 -23.06 14.33 -10.17
CA ASN A 33 -22.08 15.27 -9.64
C ASN A 33 -22.57 15.88 -8.32
N THR A 34 -21.65 16.19 -7.41
CA THR A 34 -21.89 17.16 -6.34
C THR A 34 -21.46 18.55 -6.80
N TYR A 35 -21.95 19.61 -6.17
CA TYR A 35 -21.53 20.97 -6.50
C TYR A 35 -21.60 21.94 -5.31
N LYS A 36 -20.63 22.86 -5.27
CA LYS A 36 -20.58 24.05 -4.43
C LYS A 36 -19.96 25.22 -5.22
N CYS A 37 -20.48 26.43 -5.03
CA CYS A 37 -19.84 27.66 -5.50
C CYS A 37 -18.72 28.08 -4.52
N ILE A 38 -17.55 28.42 -5.05
CA ILE A 38 -16.42 28.97 -4.28
C ILE A 38 -16.56 30.49 -4.27
N PRO A 39 -16.55 31.13 -3.09
CA PRO A 39 -16.55 32.59 -3.00
C PRO A 39 -15.40 33.20 -3.78
N ASP A 40 -15.67 34.34 -4.41
CA ASP A 40 -14.74 34.98 -5.35
C ASP A 40 -13.38 35.33 -4.76
N GLY A 41 -13.33 35.70 -3.48
CA GLY A 41 -12.08 35.98 -2.75
C GLY A 41 -11.25 34.72 -2.41
N MET A 42 -11.85 33.53 -2.50
CA MET A 42 -11.19 32.24 -2.25
C MET A 42 -10.90 31.46 -3.54
N ALA A 43 -11.52 31.85 -4.66
CA ALA A 43 -11.39 31.17 -5.92
C ALA A 43 -10.01 31.42 -6.54
N LYS A 44 -9.39 30.34 -7.00
CA LYS A 44 -8.08 30.41 -7.66
C LYS A 44 -8.25 30.79 -9.13
N TRP A 45 -7.31 31.55 -9.65
CA TRP A 45 -7.23 31.82 -11.08
C TRP A 45 -6.97 30.53 -11.88
N ASN A 46 -7.46 30.50 -13.12
CA ASN A 46 -7.08 29.50 -14.10
C ASN A 46 -5.61 29.65 -14.48
N ARG A 47 -5.06 28.69 -15.25
CA ARG A 47 -3.63 28.69 -15.61
C ARG A 47 -3.22 29.93 -16.41
N LYS A 48 -4.16 30.55 -17.13
CA LYS A 48 -3.93 31.77 -17.92
C LYS A 48 -4.05 33.06 -17.10
N GLY A 49 -4.46 32.98 -15.83
CA GLY A 49 -4.72 34.16 -15.01
C GLY A 49 -5.96 34.96 -15.41
N THR A 50 -6.81 34.44 -16.29
CA THR A 50 -7.90 35.22 -16.91
C THR A 50 -9.26 35.06 -16.25
N LEU A 51 -9.53 33.89 -15.68
CA LEU A 51 -10.82 33.56 -15.06
C LEU A 51 -10.61 32.84 -13.75
N LYS A 52 -11.48 33.10 -12.77
CA LYS A 52 -11.47 32.38 -11.50
C LYS A 52 -12.26 31.07 -11.61
N LYS A 53 -11.71 30.02 -11.01
CA LYS A 53 -12.39 28.71 -10.91
C LYS A 53 -13.38 28.75 -9.75
N VAL A 54 -14.58 29.28 -10.00
CA VAL A 54 -15.62 29.49 -8.98
C VAL A 54 -16.51 28.27 -8.78
N HIS A 55 -16.44 27.26 -9.64
CA HIS A 55 -17.26 26.06 -9.55
C HIS A 55 -16.46 24.90 -8.98
N ASP A 56 -16.87 24.34 -7.84
CA ASP A 56 -16.28 23.15 -7.22
C ASP A 56 -17.24 21.99 -7.30
N TRP A 57 -16.84 20.92 -7.98
CA TRP A 57 -17.71 19.77 -8.21
C TRP A 57 -16.95 18.46 -8.10
N THR A 58 -17.67 17.41 -7.72
CA THR A 58 -17.18 16.03 -7.74
C THR A 58 -18.07 15.23 -8.66
N LEU A 59 -17.52 14.79 -9.79
CA LEU A 59 -18.19 13.87 -10.72
C LEU A 59 -17.98 12.45 -10.23
N PHE A 60 -19.02 11.62 -10.29
CA PHE A 60 -18.98 10.28 -9.71
C PHE A 60 -19.84 9.25 -10.41
N VAL A 61 -19.50 7.98 -10.14
CA VAL A 61 -20.32 6.79 -10.35
C VAL A 61 -20.43 6.07 -9.01
N ASP A 62 -21.64 5.97 -8.48
CA ASP A 62 -21.95 5.21 -7.27
C ASP A 62 -22.44 3.83 -7.66
N VAL A 63 -21.79 2.78 -7.18
CA VAL A 63 -22.36 1.43 -7.16
C VAL A 63 -23.29 1.36 -5.96
N ILE A 64 -24.59 1.21 -6.24
CA ILE A 64 -25.67 1.22 -5.24
C ILE A 64 -26.16 -0.20 -4.88
N GLN A 65 -25.91 -1.18 -5.76
CA GLN A 65 -26.19 -2.59 -5.52
C GLN A 65 -25.25 -3.46 -6.36
N GLY A 66 -24.74 -4.55 -5.80
CA GLY A 66 -23.83 -5.48 -6.46
C GLY A 66 -22.36 -5.26 -6.13
N ASP A 67 -21.51 -6.11 -6.69
CA ASP A 67 -20.06 -6.13 -6.46
C ASP A 67 -19.38 -5.03 -7.29
N ALA A 68 -18.77 -4.04 -6.62
CA ALA A 68 -18.09 -2.92 -7.30
C ALA A 68 -16.83 -3.33 -8.07
N ASP A 69 -16.31 -4.55 -7.84
CA ASP A 69 -15.14 -5.05 -8.57
C ASP A 69 -15.49 -5.68 -9.92
N VAL A 70 -16.79 -5.73 -10.24
CA VAL A 70 -17.22 -5.87 -11.64
C VAL A 70 -16.68 -4.70 -12.47
N ILE A 71 -16.48 -3.51 -11.87
CA ILE A 71 -15.85 -2.36 -12.53
C ILE A 71 -14.35 -2.33 -12.26
N GLN A 72 -13.58 -2.49 -13.32
CA GLN A 72 -12.13 -2.34 -13.31
C GLN A 72 -11.73 -0.88 -13.13
N THR A 73 -12.25 0.00 -13.98
CA THR A 73 -11.97 1.44 -13.94
C THR A 73 -13.20 2.26 -14.32
N VAL A 74 -13.23 3.48 -13.80
CA VAL A 74 -14.09 4.55 -14.33
C VAL A 74 -13.21 5.67 -14.84
N GLU A 75 -13.36 5.99 -16.12
CA GLU A 75 -12.64 7.05 -16.80
C GLU A 75 -13.53 8.29 -16.89
N PHE A 76 -13.04 9.42 -16.41
CA PHE A 76 -13.68 10.72 -16.50
C PHE A 76 -12.94 11.55 -17.55
N HIS A 77 -13.55 11.68 -18.72
CA HIS A 77 -13.05 12.44 -19.86
C HIS A 77 -13.62 13.87 -19.79
N LEU A 78 -12.75 14.82 -19.46
CA LEU A 78 -13.04 16.25 -19.39
C LEU A 78 -12.59 16.95 -20.69
N ASP A 79 -12.98 18.22 -20.86
CA ASP A 79 -12.57 19.02 -22.02
C ASP A 79 -11.13 19.55 -21.91
N GLY A 80 -10.68 20.25 -22.95
CA GLY A 80 -9.32 20.79 -23.06
C GLY A 80 -8.95 21.87 -22.04
N SER A 81 -9.87 22.31 -21.17
CA SER A 81 -9.55 23.20 -20.06
C SER A 81 -8.83 22.50 -18.90
N PHE A 82 -8.77 21.16 -18.92
CA PHE A 82 -8.09 20.32 -17.93
C PHE A 82 -6.83 19.66 -18.49
N GLN A 83 -5.77 19.59 -17.69
CA GLN A 83 -4.54 18.86 -18.01
C GLN A 83 -4.10 17.99 -16.82
N PRO A 84 -4.06 16.65 -16.98
CA PRO A 84 -4.59 15.90 -18.13
C PRO A 84 -6.13 16.02 -18.24
N PRO A 85 -6.71 15.85 -19.44
CA PRO A 85 -8.17 15.85 -19.62
C PRO A 85 -8.82 14.53 -19.19
N LEU A 86 -8.03 13.45 -19.07
CA LEU A 86 -8.49 12.13 -18.64
C LEU A 86 -8.12 11.89 -17.18
N PHE A 87 -9.11 11.54 -16.36
CA PHE A 87 -8.92 11.06 -14.99
C PHE A 87 -9.43 9.64 -14.87
N VAL A 88 -8.53 8.69 -14.57
CA VAL A 88 -8.90 7.29 -14.38
C VAL A 88 -9.01 6.98 -12.89
N CYS A 89 -10.15 6.45 -12.47
CA CYS A 89 -10.41 5.98 -11.12
C CYS A 89 -10.47 4.45 -11.13
N ALA A 90 -9.39 3.81 -10.68
CA ALA A 90 -9.32 2.37 -10.48
C ALA A 90 -9.56 1.96 -9.02
N SER A 91 -9.63 2.91 -8.08
CA SER A 91 -9.86 2.66 -6.66
C SER A 91 -11.00 3.57 -6.16
N PRO A 92 -12.22 3.04 -5.97
CA PRO A 92 -13.37 3.76 -5.48
C PRO A 92 -13.28 3.87 -3.97
N VAL A 93 -14.12 4.74 -3.43
CA VAL A 93 -14.15 5.08 -2.01
C VAL A 93 -15.53 4.77 -1.44
N HIS A 94 -15.61 4.39 -0.18
CA HIS A 94 -16.92 4.25 0.47
C HIS A 94 -17.47 5.61 0.88
N VAL A 95 -18.75 5.83 0.59
CA VAL A 95 -19.45 7.09 0.91
C VAL A 95 -20.77 6.76 1.59
N VAL A 96 -21.03 7.42 2.72
CA VAL A 96 -22.37 7.48 3.34
C VAL A 96 -23.12 8.64 2.70
N LEU A 97 -24.25 8.35 2.07
CA LEU A 97 -25.15 9.35 1.48
C LEU A 97 -25.98 10.05 2.58
N PRO A 98 -26.62 11.20 2.28
CA PRO A 98 -27.42 11.93 3.26
C PRO A 98 -28.59 11.14 3.86
N ASP A 99 -29.09 10.14 3.13
CA ASP A 99 -30.14 9.21 3.59
C ASP A 99 -29.58 8.05 4.46
N GLY A 100 -28.29 8.07 4.78
CA GLY A 100 -27.61 7.03 5.55
C GLY A 100 -27.16 5.81 4.74
N SER A 101 -27.54 5.69 3.47
CA SER A 101 -27.14 4.57 2.63
C SER A 101 -25.64 4.60 2.32
N ARG A 102 -25.01 3.42 2.21
CA ARG A 102 -23.59 3.28 1.89
C ARG A 102 -23.42 2.88 0.44
N VAL A 103 -22.57 3.61 -0.29
CA VAL A 103 -22.27 3.35 -1.70
C VAL A 103 -20.77 3.25 -1.93
N THR A 104 -20.38 2.53 -2.98
CA THR A 104 -19.00 2.49 -3.46
C THR A 104 -18.85 3.47 -4.61
N ARG A 105 -18.11 4.55 -4.40
CA ARG A 105 -18.02 5.71 -5.29
C ARG A 105 -16.70 5.76 -6.04
N PHE A 106 -16.78 5.70 -7.36
CA PHE A 106 -15.73 6.16 -8.25
C PHE A 106 -15.89 7.66 -8.46
N LYS A 107 -14.82 8.45 -8.38
CA LYS A 107 -14.95 9.91 -8.49
C LYS A 107 -13.71 10.64 -8.99
N THR A 108 -13.93 11.83 -9.52
CA THR A 108 -12.94 12.89 -9.69
C THR A 108 -13.50 14.20 -9.16
N ARG A 109 -12.70 14.98 -8.42
CA ARG A 109 -13.08 16.31 -7.93
C ARG A 109 -12.26 17.36 -8.65
N GLN A 110 -12.94 18.37 -9.17
CA GLN A 110 -12.36 19.37 -10.04
C GLN A 110 -12.95 20.74 -9.74
N GLN A 111 -12.28 21.77 -10.27
CA GLN A 111 -12.79 23.13 -10.26
C GLN A 111 -12.78 23.68 -11.68
N SER A 112 -13.84 24.38 -12.07
CA SER A 112 -13.99 24.98 -13.40
C SER A 112 -14.39 26.45 -13.32
N THR A 113 -14.18 27.15 -14.44
CA THR A 113 -14.59 28.55 -14.63
C THR A 113 -16.03 28.67 -15.16
N GLY A 114 -16.60 27.57 -15.67
CA GLY A 114 -17.96 27.52 -16.18
C GLY A 114 -18.53 26.09 -16.25
N ALA A 115 -19.65 25.96 -16.94
CA ALA A 115 -20.32 24.69 -17.20
C ALA A 115 -19.50 23.79 -18.15
N LEU A 116 -19.67 22.47 -18.00
CA LEU A 116 -19.00 21.47 -18.83
C LEU A 116 -19.87 20.20 -18.96
N VAL A 117 -19.65 19.45 -20.03
CA VAL A 117 -20.34 18.18 -20.29
C VAL A 117 -19.32 17.04 -20.41
N PRO A 118 -18.82 16.53 -19.29
CA PRO A 118 -17.87 15.42 -19.28
C PRO A 118 -18.49 14.12 -19.78
N LYS A 119 -17.64 13.25 -20.30
CA LYS A 119 -17.96 11.87 -20.63
C LYS A 119 -17.40 10.94 -19.55
N ILE A 120 -18.25 10.07 -19.02
CA ILE A 120 -17.88 9.03 -18.08
C ILE A 120 -17.87 7.70 -18.83
N ARG A 121 -16.78 6.96 -18.78
CA ARG A 121 -16.69 5.60 -19.31
C ARG A 121 -16.45 4.62 -18.19
N ILE A 122 -17.40 3.71 -17.97
CA ILE A 122 -17.28 2.61 -17.00
C ILE A 122 -16.72 1.41 -17.75
N VAL A 123 -15.64 0.82 -17.26
CA VAL A 123 -14.96 -0.34 -17.86
C VAL A 123 -15.02 -1.50 -16.89
N GLY A 124 -15.63 -2.60 -17.33
CA GLY A 124 -15.75 -3.84 -16.59
C GLY A 124 -14.46 -4.67 -16.60
N ALA A 125 -14.27 -5.51 -15.60
CA ALA A 125 -13.13 -6.42 -15.49
C ALA A 125 -13.06 -7.46 -16.62
N GLY A 126 -14.20 -7.82 -17.20
CA GLY A 126 -14.35 -8.67 -18.38
C GLY A 126 -14.27 -7.90 -19.72
N GLY A 127 -13.96 -6.60 -19.68
CA GLY A 127 -13.74 -5.76 -20.85
C GLY A 127 -14.98 -5.08 -21.41
N ALA A 128 -16.19 -5.35 -20.90
CA ALA A 128 -17.37 -4.59 -21.30
C ALA A 128 -17.22 -3.11 -20.91
N SER A 129 -17.82 -2.19 -21.65
CA SER A 129 -17.81 -0.77 -21.26
C SER A 129 -19.09 -0.05 -21.63
N VAL A 130 -19.43 0.99 -20.87
CA VAL A 130 -20.55 1.89 -21.15
C VAL A 130 -20.10 3.33 -21.02
N GLU A 131 -20.61 4.20 -21.90
CA GLU A 131 -20.33 5.63 -21.90
C GLU A 131 -21.57 6.45 -21.53
N ILE A 132 -21.36 7.50 -20.74
CA ILE A 132 -22.41 8.37 -20.23
C ILE A 132 -21.95 9.82 -20.39
N ARG A 133 -22.76 10.66 -21.04
CA ARG A 133 -22.57 12.11 -20.98
C ARG A 133 -23.31 12.67 -19.78
N HIS A 134 -22.63 13.42 -18.92
CA HIS A 134 -23.22 13.97 -17.71
C HIS A 134 -22.90 15.46 -17.60
N PRO A 135 -23.77 16.37 -18.07
CA PRO A 135 -23.63 17.81 -17.85
C PRO A 135 -23.50 18.12 -16.35
N ILE A 136 -22.45 18.84 -15.96
CA ILE A 136 -22.22 19.20 -14.56
C ILE A 136 -23.34 20.15 -14.12
N SER A 137 -24.15 19.70 -13.15
CA SER A 137 -25.15 20.56 -12.51
C SER A 137 -24.45 21.53 -11.56
N LEU A 138 -24.62 22.83 -11.82
CA LEU A 138 -24.13 23.92 -10.97
C LEU A 138 -25.16 24.36 -9.91
N GLN A 139 -26.13 23.51 -9.61
CA GLN A 139 -27.06 23.71 -8.50
C GLN A 139 -26.47 23.20 -7.19
N ARG A 140 -26.79 23.83 -6.06
CA ARG A 140 -26.27 23.43 -4.74
C ARG A 140 -26.52 21.94 -4.49
N GLY A 141 -25.46 21.18 -4.21
CA GLY A 141 -25.55 19.73 -4.01
C GLY A 141 -25.41 18.89 -5.29
N GLY A 142 -25.57 19.50 -6.47
CA GLY A 142 -25.39 18.87 -7.79
C GLY A 142 -26.59 18.06 -8.27
N LYS A 143 -26.37 17.00 -9.05
CA LYS A 143 -27.43 16.16 -9.64
C LYS A 143 -27.04 14.68 -9.63
N ARG A 144 -28.05 13.80 -9.45
CA ARG A 144 -27.94 12.35 -9.62
C ARG A 144 -28.84 11.89 -10.76
N ASN A 145 -28.34 11.01 -11.62
CA ASN A 145 -29.15 10.38 -12.67
C ASN A 145 -30.01 9.24 -12.09
N LYS A 146 -30.97 8.75 -12.88
CA LYS A 146 -31.67 7.50 -12.55
C LYS A 146 -30.67 6.34 -12.51
N SER A 147 -30.95 5.35 -11.66
CA SER A 147 -30.12 4.14 -11.58
C SER A 147 -30.14 3.38 -12.91
N GLN A 148 -29.01 2.79 -13.25
CA GLN A 148 -28.83 1.98 -14.45
C GLN A 148 -28.13 0.68 -14.08
N ARG A 149 -28.31 -0.36 -14.91
CA ARG A 149 -27.62 -1.64 -14.77
C ARG A 149 -26.37 -1.66 -15.64
N PHE A 150 -25.24 -2.04 -15.06
CA PHE A 150 -24.05 -2.43 -15.80
C PHE A 150 -23.92 -3.95 -15.75
N THR A 151 -23.70 -4.59 -16.90
CA THR A 151 -23.48 -6.03 -17.02
C THR A 151 -22.17 -6.24 -17.77
N ASP A 152 -21.26 -6.97 -17.17
CA ASP A 152 -19.96 -7.30 -17.77
C ASP A 152 -20.04 -8.62 -18.56
N SER A 153 -19.00 -8.95 -19.33
CA SER A 153 -18.95 -10.18 -20.12
C SER A 153 -18.88 -11.43 -19.24
N ALA A 154 -19.72 -12.44 -19.53
CA ALA A 154 -19.73 -13.74 -18.84
C ALA A 154 -18.54 -14.64 -19.23
N GLN A 155 -17.91 -14.36 -20.38
CA GLN A 155 -16.91 -15.24 -21.01
C GLN A 155 -15.48 -14.97 -20.55
N ALA A 156 -15.24 -13.88 -19.82
CA ALA A 156 -13.94 -13.59 -19.23
C ALA A 156 -13.96 -14.02 -17.75
N PRO A 157 -13.02 -14.87 -17.29
CA PRO A 157 -12.90 -15.14 -15.86
C PRO A 157 -12.73 -13.81 -15.12
N LYS A 158 -13.43 -13.61 -13.99
CA LYS A 158 -13.27 -12.41 -13.14
C LYS A 158 -11.77 -12.17 -12.97
N LYS A 159 -11.22 -11.16 -13.66
CA LYS A 159 -9.79 -10.86 -13.57
C LYS A 159 -9.53 -10.52 -12.10
N ARG A 160 -8.80 -11.38 -11.39
CA ARG A 160 -8.50 -11.14 -9.96
C ARG A 160 -7.94 -9.74 -9.81
N LEU A 161 -8.42 -9.00 -8.81
CA LEU A 161 -7.78 -7.74 -8.43
C LEU A 161 -6.28 -8.02 -8.21
N THR A 162 -5.45 -7.34 -8.98
CA THR A 162 -4.00 -7.42 -8.87
C THR A 162 -3.48 -6.14 -8.23
N MET A 163 -2.44 -6.25 -7.42
CA MET A 163 -1.80 -5.08 -6.84
C MET A 163 -1.28 -4.19 -7.96
N VAL A 164 -1.45 -2.88 -7.79
CA VAL A 164 -1.01 -1.86 -8.75
C VAL A 164 0.49 -2.04 -9.01
N PRO A 165 0.95 -1.93 -10.27
CA PRO A 165 2.36 -1.98 -10.61
C PRO A 165 3.21 -1.02 -9.76
N MET A 166 4.43 -1.44 -9.50
CA MET A 166 5.41 -0.63 -8.78
C MET A 166 5.74 0.64 -9.56
N VAL A 167 6.09 1.71 -8.85
CA VAL A 167 6.65 2.90 -9.51
C VAL A 167 8.06 2.54 -9.95
N GLU A 168 8.23 2.25 -11.24
CA GLU A 168 9.43 1.59 -11.77
C GLU A 168 10.73 2.33 -11.46
N ASN A 169 10.71 3.67 -11.52
CA ASN A 169 11.89 4.50 -11.33
C ASN A 169 12.19 4.84 -9.86
N ARG A 170 11.44 4.30 -8.89
CA ARG A 170 11.74 4.55 -7.47
C ARG A 170 12.52 3.38 -6.88
N SER A 171 13.72 3.69 -6.42
CA SER A 171 14.59 2.76 -5.70
C SER A 171 14.07 2.45 -4.30
N PHE A 172 14.28 1.21 -3.87
CA PHE A 172 14.00 0.73 -2.52
C PHE A 172 15.07 -0.26 -2.05
N GLY A 173 15.08 -0.57 -0.76
CA GLY A 173 15.89 -1.65 -0.19
C GLY A 173 15.10 -2.35 0.92
N ILE A 174 15.48 -3.58 1.25
CA ILE A 174 14.89 -4.34 2.34
C ILE A 174 15.94 -4.86 3.31
N GLU A 175 15.57 -4.92 4.59
CA GLU A 175 16.33 -5.57 5.66
C GLU A 175 15.42 -6.58 6.36
N LEU A 176 15.83 -7.84 6.39
CA LEU A 176 15.10 -8.94 7.00
C LEU A 176 15.88 -9.46 8.20
N GLU A 177 15.37 -9.20 9.41
CA GLU A 177 15.91 -9.77 10.64
C GLU A 177 15.34 -11.19 10.81
N LEU A 178 16.20 -12.20 10.81
CA LEU A 178 15.82 -13.61 10.79
C LEU A 178 16.71 -14.45 11.71
N SER A 179 16.26 -15.68 11.99
CA SER A 179 17.15 -16.72 12.47
C SER A 179 16.90 -18.06 11.79
N CYS A 180 17.77 -19.02 12.01
CA CYS A 180 17.57 -20.41 11.60
C CYS A 180 17.97 -21.40 12.70
N ALA A 181 17.40 -22.60 12.65
CA ALA A 181 17.72 -23.68 13.59
C ALA A 181 19.23 -24.05 13.59
N LEU A 182 19.66 -24.77 14.65
CA LEU A 182 21.05 -25.13 14.88
C LEU A 182 21.65 -25.86 13.66
N GLY A 183 22.82 -25.42 13.18
CA GLY A 183 23.57 -26.07 12.10
C GLY A 183 23.77 -25.22 10.83
N SER A 184 22.98 -24.16 10.64
CA SER A 184 23.13 -23.26 9.49
C SER A 184 23.94 -22.01 9.82
N THR A 185 25.20 -21.98 9.37
CA THR A 185 26.03 -20.78 9.46
C THR A 185 25.60 -19.72 8.45
N ARG A 186 26.00 -18.46 8.67
CA ARG A 186 25.75 -17.35 7.74
C ARG A 186 26.33 -17.64 6.35
N GLU A 187 27.45 -18.34 6.29
CA GLU A 187 28.11 -18.77 5.05
C GLU A 187 27.31 -19.85 4.31
N THR A 188 26.66 -20.77 5.02
CA THR A 188 25.74 -21.73 4.40
C THR A 188 24.51 -21.03 3.82
N ILE A 189 23.96 -20.04 4.52
CA ILE A 189 22.84 -19.23 4.03
C ILE A 189 23.25 -18.43 2.79
N ALA A 190 24.40 -17.76 2.83
CA ALA A 190 24.93 -17.00 1.69
C ALA A 190 25.11 -17.88 0.45
N ARG A 191 25.71 -19.08 0.62
CA ARG A 191 25.87 -20.05 -0.47
C ARG A 191 24.52 -20.53 -1.02
N SER A 192 23.55 -20.80 -0.15
CA SER A 192 22.21 -21.21 -0.56
C SER A 192 21.53 -20.14 -1.43
N ILE A 193 21.52 -18.89 -0.97
CA ILE A 193 20.94 -17.77 -1.73
C ILE A 193 21.69 -17.59 -3.05
N THR A 194 23.02 -17.63 -3.03
CA THR A 194 23.83 -17.47 -4.25
C THR A 194 23.48 -18.54 -5.29
N SER A 195 23.38 -19.80 -4.90
CA SER A 195 23.11 -20.91 -5.82
C SER A 195 21.67 -20.95 -6.32
N HIS A 196 20.68 -20.66 -5.48
CA HIS A 196 19.27 -20.85 -5.84
C HIS A 196 18.59 -19.57 -6.36
N ALA A 197 19.02 -18.40 -5.88
CA ALA A 197 18.49 -17.11 -6.36
C ALA A 197 19.35 -16.49 -7.46
N GLY A 198 20.57 -16.98 -7.69
CA GLY A 198 21.47 -16.46 -8.73
C GLY A 198 21.97 -15.04 -8.46
N VAL A 199 22.12 -14.67 -7.18
CA VAL A 199 22.58 -13.34 -6.76
C VAL A 199 23.80 -13.42 -5.84
N PRO A 200 24.77 -12.50 -5.95
CA PRO A 200 25.91 -12.48 -5.03
C PRO A 200 25.46 -12.13 -3.60
N VAL A 201 26.01 -12.86 -2.62
CA VAL A 201 25.78 -12.62 -1.19
C VAL A 201 27.11 -12.58 -0.43
N GLU A 202 27.36 -11.47 0.26
CA GLU A 202 28.55 -11.28 1.09
C GLU A 202 28.23 -11.42 2.59
N VAL A 203 29.05 -12.14 3.35
CA VAL A 203 28.91 -12.25 4.80
C VAL A 203 29.80 -11.23 5.49
N ILE A 204 29.19 -10.24 6.15
CA ILE A 204 29.91 -9.18 6.85
C ILE A 204 30.26 -9.63 8.27
N GLN A 205 31.56 -9.73 8.54
CA GLN A 205 32.06 -10.25 9.82
C GLN A 205 32.08 -9.18 10.92
N GLN A 206 32.37 -7.92 10.59
CA GLN A 206 32.51 -6.83 11.56
C GLN A 206 31.40 -5.81 11.38
N TYR A 207 30.75 -5.42 12.50
CA TYR A 207 29.63 -4.47 12.47
C TYR A 207 30.02 -3.10 11.89
N ARG A 208 31.28 -2.66 12.06
CA ARG A 208 31.75 -1.39 11.47
C ARG A 208 31.64 -1.36 9.95
N ASP A 209 31.75 -2.52 9.32
CA ASP A 209 31.69 -2.69 7.86
C ASP A 209 30.26 -2.93 7.36
N ALA A 210 29.29 -3.05 8.26
CA ALA A 210 27.88 -3.29 7.92
C ALA A 210 27.30 -2.20 7.02
N HIS A 211 27.83 -0.98 7.03
CA HIS A 211 27.37 0.12 6.19
C HIS A 211 28.14 0.25 4.87
N ASN A 212 29.21 -0.52 4.67
CA ASN A 212 29.98 -0.47 3.44
C ASN A 212 29.12 -0.98 2.27
N PRO A 213 29.26 -0.36 1.08
CA PRO A 213 28.62 -0.85 -0.12
C PRO A 213 29.23 -2.20 -0.53
N VAL A 214 28.37 -3.13 -0.92
CA VAL A 214 28.77 -4.44 -1.46
C VAL A 214 28.12 -4.66 -2.82
N GLN A 215 28.70 -5.54 -3.64
CA GLN A 215 28.06 -5.98 -4.86
C GLN A 215 27.02 -7.06 -4.53
N GLY A 216 25.77 -6.65 -4.36
CA GLY A 216 24.64 -7.56 -4.15
C GLY A 216 24.08 -7.53 -2.73
N TRP A 217 23.66 -8.70 -2.24
CA TRP A 217 23.08 -8.85 -0.91
C TRP A 217 24.18 -9.01 0.13
N LYS A 218 23.88 -8.66 1.37
CA LYS A 218 24.77 -8.94 2.51
C LYS A 218 24.04 -9.56 3.68
N ILE A 219 24.78 -10.37 4.41
CA ILE A 219 24.37 -10.94 5.70
C ILE A 219 25.18 -10.25 6.79
N VAL A 220 24.50 -9.56 7.69
CA VAL A 220 25.09 -8.82 8.80
C VAL A 220 24.71 -9.49 10.12
N HIS A 221 25.60 -9.44 11.10
CA HIS A 221 25.26 -9.83 12.47
C HIS A 221 24.45 -8.73 13.17
N ASP A 222 23.26 -9.07 13.67
CA ASP A 222 22.48 -8.20 14.53
C ASP A 222 22.40 -8.76 15.97
N GLY A 223 23.02 -8.02 16.90
CA GLY A 223 23.02 -8.35 18.32
C GLY A 223 21.69 -8.09 19.02
N SER A 224 20.77 -7.36 18.40
CA SER A 224 19.44 -7.06 18.93
C SER A 224 18.49 -8.28 18.86
N ILE A 225 18.77 -9.20 17.94
CA ILE A 225 18.00 -10.41 17.71
C ILE A 225 18.23 -11.42 18.84
N VAL A 226 17.13 -11.95 19.38
CA VAL A 226 17.14 -13.00 20.41
C VAL A 226 16.61 -14.30 19.80
N CYS A 227 17.27 -15.41 20.08
CA CYS A 227 16.78 -16.73 19.67
C CYS A 227 15.47 -17.09 20.38
N SER A 228 14.63 -17.89 19.72
CA SER A 228 13.42 -18.40 20.37
C SER A 228 13.79 -19.42 21.45
N ARG A 229 12.92 -19.59 22.45
CA ARG A 229 13.12 -20.59 23.51
C ARG A 229 13.20 -22.02 22.96
N GLN A 230 12.50 -22.28 21.86
CA GLN A 230 12.47 -23.57 21.17
C GLN A 230 13.76 -23.84 20.36
N ALA A 231 14.56 -22.81 20.08
CA ALA A 231 15.84 -22.93 19.38
C ALA A 231 16.87 -21.96 19.99
N PRO A 232 17.33 -22.18 21.23
CA PRO A 232 18.11 -21.20 22.00
C PRO A 232 19.49 -20.90 21.39
N ASN A 233 20.01 -21.82 20.59
CA ASN A 233 21.31 -21.74 19.91
C ASN A 233 21.17 -21.45 18.41
N CYS A 234 20.11 -20.73 18.02
CA CYS A 234 19.84 -20.37 16.63
C CYS A 234 20.95 -19.49 16.03
N SER A 235 21.16 -19.62 14.73
CA SER A 235 22.01 -18.67 13.98
C SER A 235 21.16 -17.46 13.60
N LYS A 236 21.61 -16.27 13.99
CA LYS A 236 20.90 -14.99 13.85
C LYS A 236 21.57 -14.14 12.80
N PHE A 237 20.78 -13.47 11.97
CA PHE A 237 21.31 -12.61 10.93
C PHE A 237 20.29 -11.58 10.46
N GLU A 238 20.80 -10.47 9.95
CA GLU A 238 20.06 -9.53 9.13
C GLU A 238 20.48 -9.70 7.67
N LEU A 239 19.51 -9.96 6.80
CA LEU A 239 19.72 -10.04 5.35
C LEU A 239 19.33 -8.70 4.72
N VAL A 240 20.31 -8.02 4.12
CA VAL A 240 20.16 -6.67 3.57
C VAL A 240 20.31 -6.73 2.05
N SER A 241 19.36 -6.13 1.34
CA SER A 241 19.37 -6.07 -0.12
C SER A 241 20.36 -5.03 -0.66
N PRO A 242 20.79 -5.15 -1.93
CA PRO A 242 21.30 -4.00 -2.67
C PRO A 242 20.17 -2.97 -2.87
N VAL A 243 20.49 -1.85 -3.54
CA VAL A 243 19.46 -0.94 -4.02
C VAL A 243 18.68 -1.62 -5.16
N LEU A 244 17.38 -1.81 -4.95
CA LEU A 244 16.45 -2.48 -5.86
C LEU A 244 15.52 -1.46 -6.53
N GLN A 245 14.97 -1.80 -7.70
CA GLN A 245 14.05 -0.93 -8.44
C GLN A 245 12.89 -1.71 -9.07
N GLY A 246 11.69 -1.14 -9.00
CA GLY A 246 10.51 -1.60 -9.70
C GLY A 246 10.18 -3.09 -9.52
N THR A 247 9.44 -3.61 -10.49
CA THR A 247 9.08 -5.03 -10.55
C THR A 247 10.29 -5.97 -10.58
N PRO A 248 11.38 -5.70 -11.33
CA PRO A 248 12.55 -6.58 -11.36
C PRO A 248 13.19 -6.74 -9.97
N GLY A 249 13.37 -5.65 -9.23
CA GLY A 249 13.92 -5.71 -7.87
C GLY A 249 13.05 -6.54 -6.93
N LEU A 250 11.73 -6.44 -7.07
CA LEU A 250 10.79 -7.24 -6.27
C LEU A 250 10.82 -8.73 -6.66
N GLN A 251 11.04 -9.05 -7.93
CA GLN A 251 11.27 -10.43 -8.39
C GLN A 251 12.55 -11.00 -7.77
N THR A 252 13.62 -10.22 -7.67
CA THR A 252 14.85 -10.62 -6.97
C THR A 252 14.59 -10.91 -5.49
N CYS A 253 13.79 -10.08 -4.79
CA CYS A 253 13.37 -10.39 -3.42
C CYS A 253 12.66 -11.75 -3.32
N ASN A 254 11.78 -12.06 -4.28
CA ASN A 254 11.06 -13.33 -4.29
C ASN A 254 11.99 -14.53 -4.49
N GLN A 255 12.96 -14.42 -5.40
CA GLN A 255 13.98 -15.45 -5.63
C GLN A 255 14.81 -15.71 -4.37
N VAL A 256 15.23 -14.63 -3.68
CA VAL A 256 15.99 -14.73 -2.42
C VAL A 256 15.16 -15.37 -1.30
N LEU A 257 13.90 -14.96 -1.14
CA LEU A 257 13.00 -15.56 -0.15
C LEU A 257 12.69 -17.04 -0.45
N GLU A 258 12.62 -17.42 -1.73
CA GLU A 258 12.45 -18.81 -2.14
C GLU A 258 13.72 -19.63 -1.86
N ALA A 259 14.91 -19.08 -2.11
CA ALA A 259 16.17 -19.72 -1.74
C ALA A 259 16.28 -19.98 -0.23
N LEU A 260 15.72 -19.10 0.60
CA LEU A 260 15.62 -19.31 2.05
C LEU A 260 14.61 -20.41 2.46
N ARG A 261 13.73 -20.84 1.56
CA ARG A 261 12.71 -21.87 1.82
C ARG A 261 13.07 -23.25 1.30
N VAL A 262 13.69 -23.32 0.11
CA VAL A 262 13.92 -24.58 -0.61
C VAL A 262 14.93 -25.49 0.09
N THR A 263 15.82 -24.95 0.92
CA THR A 263 16.82 -25.79 1.59
C THR A 263 16.32 -26.33 2.92
N SER A 264 16.43 -27.65 3.11
CA SER A 264 16.23 -28.33 4.40
C SER A 264 17.20 -27.87 5.49
N MET A 265 18.21 -27.08 5.13
CA MET A 265 19.17 -26.47 6.05
C MET A 265 18.67 -25.14 6.62
N THR A 266 17.71 -24.46 6.01
CA THR A 266 17.22 -23.14 6.43
C THR A 266 15.82 -23.23 7.02
N ASP A 267 15.70 -23.88 8.17
CA ASP A 267 14.50 -23.71 9.00
C ASP A 267 14.47 -22.30 9.56
N ILE A 268 14.00 -21.36 8.73
CA ILE A 268 13.87 -19.96 9.09
C ILE A 268 12.85 -19.84 10.21
N LEU A 269 13.30 -19.23 11.30
CA LEU A 269 12.52 -18.92 12.47
C LEU A 269 12.42 -17.39 12.58
N VAL A 270 11.27 -16.92 13.04
CA VAL A 270 11.02 -15.50 13.31
C VAL A 270 10.41 -15.36 14.69
N ASN A 271 10.65 -14.24 15.36
CA ASN A 271 10.00 -13.93 16.64
C ASN A 271 9.83 -12.42 16.85
N LYS A 272 9.25 -12.02 18.00
CA LYS A 272 8.89 -10.64 18.31
C LYS A 272 10.06 -9.65 18.43
N THR A 273 11.29 -10.15 18.58
CA THR A 273 12.49 -9.30 18.59
C THR A 273 12.91 -8.86 17.20
N MET A 274 12.43 -9.55 16.16
CA MET A 274 12.82 -9.34 14.78
C MET A 274 11.82 -8.45 14.00
N GLY A 275 12.34 -7.63 13.10
CA GLY A 275 11.62 -6.76 12.19
C GLY A 275 11.81 -7.10 10.71
N PHE A 276 10.96 -6.48 9.89
CA PHE A 276 11.18 -6.37 8.45
C PHE A 276 11.15 -4.88 8.11
N HIS A 277 12.26 -4.37 7.60
CA HIS A 277 12.41 -2.95 7.25
C HIS A 277 12.39 -2.75 5.74
N VAL A 278 11.79 -1.63 5.33
CA VAL A 278 11.75 -1.21 3.93
C VAL A 278 12.27 0.21 3.84
N HIS A 279 13.34 0.40 3.07
CA HIS A 279 13.89 1.70 2.71
C HIS A 279 13.31 2.15 1.39
N ILE A 280 12.74 3.35 1.33
CA ILE A 280 12.25 3.96 0.09
C ILE A 280 13.09 5.20 -0.21
N SER A 281 13.68 5.26 -1.41
CA SER A 281 14.38 6.46 -1.85
C SER A 281 13.42 7.64 -1.93
N VAL A 282 13.86 8.78 -1.41
CA VAL A 282 13.23 10.09 -1.50
C VAL A 282 14.15 11.10 -2.20
N GLU A 283 15.14 10.61 -2.93
CA GLU A 283 15.99 11.46 -3.76
C GLU A 283 15.15 12.32 -4.71
N GLY A 284 15.54 13.58 -4.85
CA GLY A 284 14.81 14.58 -5.65
C GLY A 284 13.50 15.09 -5.04
N MET A 285 13.09 14.65 -3.85
CA MET A 285 11.91 15.19 -3.17
C MET A 285 12.23 16.51 -2.47
N SER A 286 11.31 17.48 -2.58
CA SER A 286 11.41 18.75 -1.86
C SER A 286 11.04 18.59 -0.38
N LEU A 287 11.37 19.59 0.46
CA LEU A 287 10.88 19.64 1.84
C LEU A 287 9.35 19.54 1.91
N GLY A 288 8.63 20.21 0.98
CA GLY A 288 7.17 20.14 0.91
C GLY A 288 6.65 18.72 0.64
N ASP A 289 7.40 17.92 -0.12
CA ASP A 289 7.07 16.50 -0.35
C ASP A 289 7.28 15.66 0.91
N LEU A 290 8.40 15.87 1.60
CA LEU A 290 8.69 15.22 2.88
C LEU A 290 7.65 15.58 3.95
N GLN A 291 7.23 16.85 4.03
CA GLN A 291 6.16 17.29 4.92
C GLN A 291 4.85 16.57 4.64
N LYS A 292 4.45 16.41 3.36
CA LYS A 292 3.23 15.66 3.00
C LYS A 292 3.31 14.19 3.40
N ILE A 293 4.46 13.55 3.22
CA ILE A 293 4.70 12.17 3.66
C ILE A 293 4.56 12.06 5.18
N CYS A 294 5.22 12.95 5.93
CA CYS A 294 5.16 12.99 7.39
C CYS A 294 3.74 13.24 7.91
N GLN A 295 3.01 14.18 7.31
CA GLN A 295 1.62 14.47 7.65
C GLN A 295 0.71 13.26 7.43
N ASN A 296 0.79 12.61 6.25
CA ASN A 296 0.02 11.39 6.01
C ASN A 296 0.41 10.27 6.99
N TYR A 297 1.67 10.18 7.38
CA TYR A 297 2.14 9.11 8.25
C TYR A 297 1.54 9.25 9.65
N VAL A 298 1.69 10.43 10.28
CA VAL A 298 1.12 10.68 11.61
C VAL A 298 -0.41 10.68 11.60
N LYS A 299 -1.03 10.97 10.44
CA LYS A 299 -2.47 10.91 10.23
C LYS A 299 -3.01 9.49 10.24
N TYR A 300 -2.31 8.55 9.60
CA TYR A 300 -2.79 7.18 9.41
C TYR A 300 -2.05 6.13 10.23
N GLU A 301 -1.15 6.51 11.13
CA GLU A 301 -0.35 5.56 11.92
C GLU A 301 -1.23 4.58 12.73
N GLY A 302 -2.31 5.07 13.33
CA GLY A 302 -3.27 4.22 14.06
C GLY A 302 -3.96 3.21 13.15
N ALA A 303 -4.37 3.63 11.94
CA ALA A 303 -4.91 2.72 10.93
C ALA A 303 -3.88 1.68 10.46
N MET A 304 -2.61 2.08 10.31
CA MET A 304 -1.55 1.17 9.92
C MET A 304 -1.25 0.10 10.98
N ASP A 305 -1.44 0.42 12.26
CA ASP A 305 -1.29 -0.55 13.36
C ASP A 305 -2.30 -1.71 13.25
N LEU A 306 -3.48 -1.48 12.68
CA LEU A 306 -4.54 -2.50 12.62
C LEU A 306 -4.11 -3.77 11.88
N PHE A 307 -3.42 -3.63 10.75
CA PHE A 307 -2.96 -4.76 9.94
C PHE A 307 -1.58 -5.32 10.36
N HIS A 308 -1.07 -4.88 11.51
CA HIS A 308 0.13 -5.42 12.16
C HIS A 308 -0.23 -6.23 13.41
N PRO A 309 0.55 -7.27 13.78
CA PRO A 309 0.30 -8.03 15.01
C PRO A 309 0.45 -7.13 16.24
N ALA A 310 -0.23 -7.48 17.35
CA ALA A 310 -0.28 -6.67 18.58
C ALA A 310 1.11 -6.27 19.09
N SER A 311 2.10 -7.16 18.99
CA SER A 311 3.49 -6.90 19.33
C SER A 311 4.13 -5.76 18.53
N ARG A 312 3.64 -5.45 17.33
CA ARG A 312 4.16 -4.38 16.46
C ARG A 312 3.32 -3.09 16.46
N ARG A 313 2.27 -3.01 17.30
CA ARG A 313 1.40 -1.82 17.41
C ARG A 313 1.95 -0.80 18.41
N THR A 314 1.51 0.45 18.28
CA THR A 314 1.79 1.50 19.29
C THR A 314 1.40 1.03 20.68
N GLY A 315 2.27 1.29 21.66
CA GLY A 315 2.01 0.97 23.07
C GLY A 315 2.50 -0.42 23.50
N SER A 316 2.83 -1.31 22.57
CA SER A 316 3.43 -2.61 22.88
C SER A 316 4.83 -2.45 23.50
N SER A 317 5.28 -3.46 24.24
CA SER A 317 6.65 -3.48 24.81
C SER A 317 7.72 -3.43 23.71
N ALA A 318 7.49 -4.07 22.56
CA ALA A 318 8.44 -4.03 21.45
C ALA A 318 8.45 -2.67 20.75
N SER A 319 7.30 -2.00 20.57
CA SER A 319 7.26 -0.65 20.00
C SER A 319 7.99 0.36 20.88
N LYS A 320 7.88 0.26 22.22
CA LYS A 320 8.63 1.13 23.14
C LYS A 320 10.15 0.96 23.03
N LYS A 321 10.62 -0.24 22.68
CA LYS A 321 12.04 -0.58 22.64
C LYS A 321 12.68 -0.39 21.26
N TYR A 322 12.00 -0.79 20.19
CA TYR A 322 12.62 -0.98 18.88
C TYR A 322 12.07 -0.04 17.78
N PHE A 323 10.84 0.46 17.91
CA PHE A 323 10.17 1.29 16.88
C PHE A 323 9.01 2.09 17.50
N GLN A 324 9.32 3.26 18.05
CA GLN A 324 8.35 4.12 18.72
C GLN A 324 7.39 4.79 17.71
N SER A 325 6.25 5.25 18.22
CA SER A 325 5.27 5.96 17.40
C SER A 325 5.78 7.33 16.98
N CYS A 326 5.66 7.65 15.69
CA CYS A 326 5.94 8.99 15.17
C CYS A 326 4.87 9.98 15.65
N LYS A 327 3.59 9.60 15.55
CA LYS A 327 2.42 10.39 15.97
C LYS A 327 2.50 10.81 17.44
N ALA A 328 2.96 9.91 18.31
CA ALA A 328 3.11 10.18 19.74
C ALA A 328 4.32 11.07 20.08
N ALA A 329 5.28 11.22 19.15
CA ALA A 329 6.49 12.01 19.36
C ALA A 329 6.33 13.49 18.99
N ILE A 330 5.33 13.83 18.16
CA ILE A 330 5.15 15.19 17.66
C ILE A 330 4.76 16.14 18.78
N VAL A 331 5.52 17.23 18.92
CA VAL A 331 5.19 18.37 19.78
C VAL A 331 4.26 19.35 19.07
N ALA A 332 3.41 20.06 19.83
CA ALA A 332 2.38 20.96 19.31
C ALA A 332 2.98 22.13 18.51
N THR A 333 4.14 22.61 18.94
CA THR A 333 4.92 23.65 18.28
C THR A 333 6.39 23.20 18.24
N PRO A 334 7.10 23.36 17.10
CA PRO A 334 8.53 23.08 17.03
C PRO A 334 9.31 23.78 18.16
N GLY A 335 10.14 23.03 18.88
CA GLY A 335 10.92 23.55 20.02
C GLY A 335 10.17 23.59 21.37
N SER A 336 8.87 23.27 21.40
CA SER A 336 8.12 23.14 22.66
C SER A 336 8.27 21.74 23.29
N ASN A 337 7.95 21.63 24.58
CA ASN A 337 7.89 20.35 25.30
C ASN A 337 6.45 19.78 25.39
N VAL A 338 5.48 20.43 24.76
CA VAL A 338 4.07 20.03 24.82
C VAL A 338 3.76 19.13 23.63
N LEU A 339 3.29 17.91 23.89
CA LEU A 339 2.90 16.97 22.83
C LEU A 339 1.64 17.46 22.10
N ALA A 340 1.61 17.28 20.79
CA ALA A 340 0.42 17.58 19.99
C ALA A 340 -0.70 16.58 20.32
N ALA A 341 -1.86 17.08 20.73
CA ALA A 341 -3.01 16.26 21.08
C ALA A 341 -3.79 15.85 19.82
N THR A 342 -4.08 16.82 18.94
CA THR A 342 -4.94 16.64 17.76
C THR A 342 -4.15 16.34 16.50
N ASN A 343 -4.80 15.77 15.48
CA ASN A 343 -4.15 15.60 14.18
C ASN A 343 -3.87 16.96 13.50
N GLY A 344 -4.71 17.97 13.75
CA GLY A 344 -4.52 19.33 13.25
C GLY A 344 -3.26 20.00 13.78
N GLU A 345 -2.97 19.87 15.08
CA GLU A 345 -1.73 20.37 15.68
C GLU A 345 -0.50 19.71 15.06
N ARG A 346 -0.51 18.38 14.93
CA ARG A 346 0.58 17.64 14.29
C ARG A 346 0.84 18.11 12.86
N HIS A 347 -0.21 18.32 12.07
CA HIS A 347 -0.07 18.82 10.71
C HIS A 347 0.52 20.23 10.66
N ARG A 348 0.11 21.12 11.56
CA ARG A 348 0.65 22.49 11.66
C ARG A 348 2.11 22.48 12.08
N ALA A 349 2.48 21.68 13.07
CA ALA A 349 3.86 21.55 13.51
C ALA A 349 4.77 21.07 12.37
N ILE A 350 4.35 20.05 11.61
CA ILE A 350 5.10 19.54 10.45
C ILE A 350 5.19 20.61 9.34
N ALA A 351 4.12 21.35 9.08
CA ALA A 351 4.11 22.40 8.06
C ALA A 351 4.97 23.62 8.45
N ALA A 352 5.20 23.83 9.75
CA ALA A 352 6.01 24.92 10.28
C ALA A 352 7.52 24.66 10.17
N CYS A 353 7.96 23.41 9.95
CA CYS A 353 9.37 23.11 9.70
C CYS A 353 9.83 23.76 8.39
N THR A 354 10.91 24.54 8.45
CA THR A 354 11.50 25.25 7.31
C THR A 354 12.71 24.55 6.73
N THR A 355 13.27 23.57 7.45
CA THR A 355 14.39 22.74 6.98
C THR A 355 14.10 21.24 7.10
N GLN A 356 14.84 20.42 6.36
CA GLN A 356 14.80 18.96 6.48
C GLN A 356 15.23 18.49 7.87
N GLU A 357 16.24 19.15 8.46
CA GLU A 357 16.74 18.82 9.79
C GLU A 357 15.67 19.00 10.87
N GLU A 358 14.97 20.14 10.85
CA GLU A 358 13.85 20.42 11.76
C GLU A 358 12.75 19.36 11.63
N LEU A 359 12.39 19.00 10.38
CA LEU A 359 11.39 17.97 10.12
C LEU A 359 11.82 16.61 10.66
N CYS A 360 13.08 16.21 10.43
CA CYS A 360 13.61 14.95 10.93
C CYS A 360 13.63 14.91 12.46
N LYS A 361 14.07 15.99 13.11
CA LYS A 361 14.10 16.12 14.58
C LYS A 361 12.70 16.10 15.18
N LEU A 362 11.71 16.73 14.54
CA LEU A 362 10.32 16.71 14.99
C LEU A 362 9.73 15.29 14.92
N MET A 363 9.98 14.57 13.82
CA MET A 363 9.45 13.22 13.61
C MET A 363 10.17 12.15 14.44
N ASN A 364 11.48 12.32 14.65
CA ASN A 364 12.36 11.35 15.31
C ASN A 364 13.28 12.02 16.35
N PRO A 365 12.72 12.56 17.45
CA PRO A 365 13.48 13.38 18.40
C PRO A 365 14.57 12.62 19.17
N LYS A 366 14.50 11.28 19.22
CA LYS A 366 15.44 10.42 19.96
C LYS A 366 16.21 9.45 19.06
N GLY A 367 16.47 9.85 17.81
CA GLY A 367 17.24 9.07 16.84
C GLY A 367 16.40 8.05 16.06
N ARG A 368 16.99 6.91 15.68
CA ARG A 368 16.42 6.02 14.64
C ARG A 368 15.21 5.16 15.01
N TYR A 369 14.91 4.99 16.29
CA TYR A 369 13.97 3.96 16.77
C TYR A 369 12.50 4.42 16.68
N TYR A 370 12.05 4.76 15.48
CA TYR A 370 10.66 5.13 15.16
C TYR A 370 10.12 4.31 14.00
N LYS A 371 8.81 4.11 13.97
CA LYS A 371 8.18 3.31 12.92
C LYS A 371 8.41 3.83 11.50
N MET A 372 8.43 5.15 11.31
CA MET A 372 9.00 5.79 10.13
C MET A 372 10.23 6.57 10.55
N ASN A 373 11.38 6.03 10.17
CA ASN A 373 12.69 6.54 10.53
C ASN A 373 13.27 7.38 9.38
N LEU A 374 13.65 8.60 9.73
CA LEU A 374 14.25 9.64 8.89
C LEU A 374 15.73 9.86 9.23
N GLN A 375 16.34 9.06 10.12
CA GLN A 375 17.73 9.22 10.54
C GLN A 375 18.70 9.25 9.35
N ASN A 376 18.45 8.46 8.30
CA ASN A 376 19.27 8.47 7.09
C ASN A 376 19.32 9.85 6.42
N LEU A 377 18.19 10.56 6.41
CA LEU A 377 18.08 11.93 5.93
C LEU A 377 18.71 12.93 6.90
N ALA A 378 18.50 12.73 8.20
CA ALA A 378 19.03 13.60 9.25
C ALA A 378 20.56 13.62 9.27
N THR A 379 21.21 12.48 9.04
CA THR A 379 22.67 12.36 9.04
C THR A 379 23.30 12.51 7.66
N GLY A 380 22.49 12.70 6.60
CA GLY A 380 22.97 12.73 5.22
C GLY A 380 23.56 11.40 4.74
N ARG A 381 23.32 10.28 5.45
CA ARG A 381 23.89 8.97 5.10
C ARG A 381 23.35 8.47 3.75
N GLN A 382 22.03 8.53 3.58
CA GLN A 382 21.32 8.05 2.39
C GLN A 382 20.01 8.84 2.20
N PRO A 383 19.59 9.11 0.95
CA PRO A 383 18.35 9.82 0.67
C PRO A 383 17.13 8.88 0.77
N THR A 384 16.91 8.26 1.92
CA THR A 384 15.86 7.25 2.11
C THR A 384 15.05 7.47 3.38
N ILE A 385 13.76 7.11 3.34
CA ILE A 385 12.93 6.90 4.52
C ILE A 385 12.86 5.39 4.81
N GLU A 386 13.01 5.01 6.07
CA GLU A 386 12.94 3.61 6.52
C GLU A 386 11.62 3.33 7.27
N PHE A 387 10.90 2.30 6.87
CA PHE A 387 9.71 1.80 7.55
C PHE A 387 10.05 0.60 8.42
N ARG A 388 9.93 0.75 9.74
CA ARG A 388 10.41 -0.22 10.75
C ARG A 388 9.31 -1.02 11.43
N GLN A 389 8.03 -0.74 11.18
CA GLN A 389 6.93 -1.30 11.98
C GLN A 389 6.57 -2.76 11.65
N HIS A 390 6.94 -3.29 10.47
CA HIS A 390 6.50 -4.62 10.06
C HIS A 390 7.16 -5.73 10.88
N SER A 391 6.41 -6.79 11.23
CA SER A 391 6.97 -7.98 11.89
C SER A 391 7.88 -8.74 10.93
N ALA A 392 8.94 -9.38 11.44
CA ALA A 392 9.75 -10.27 10.61
C ALA A 392 8.92 -11.32 9.86
N THR A 393 9.33 -11.64 8.63
CA THR A 393 8.66 -12.62 7.78
C THR A 393 9.60 -13.12 6.69
N ALA A 394 9.49 -14.40 6.33
CA ALA A 394 10.06 -14.97 5.12
C ALA A 394 8.97 -15.33 4.09
N ASN A 395 7.78 -14.73 4.24
CA ASN A 395 6.68 -14.93 3.31
C ASN A 395 6.74 -13.88 2.19
N ALA A 396 7.04 -14.34 0.98
CA ALA A 396 7.12 -13.50 -0.21
C ALA A 396 5.88 -12.62 -0.37
N THR A 397 4.66 -13.16 -0.23
CA THR A 397 3.42 -12.38 -0.39
C THR A 397 3.34 -11.21 0.61
N LYS A 398 3.70 -11.42 1.88
CA LYS A 398 3.76 -10.35 2.89
C LYS A 398 4.82 -9.31 2.55
N VAL A 399 6.01 -9.75 2.10
CA VAL A 399 7.09 -8.86 1.65
C VAL A 399 6.65 -8.00 0.47
N ASN A 400 6.09 -8.63 -0.58
CA ASN A 400 5.56 -7.93 -1.76
C ASN A 400 4.52 -6.88 -1.38
N ALA A 401 3.56 -7.26 -0.53
CA ALA A 401 2.49 -6.36 -0.11
C ALA A 401 3.03 -5.13 0.63
N TRP A 402 3.96 -5.33 1.58
CA TRP A 402 4.50 -4.24 2.38
C TRP A 402 5.42 -3.31 1.58
N VAL A 403 6.28 -3.85 0.70
CA VAL A 403 7.11 -3.02 -0.19
C VAL A 403 6.23 -2.14 -1.09
N ARG A 404 5.18 -2.73 -1.69
CA ARG A 404 4.22 -1.99 -2.51
C ARG A 404 3.47 -0.93 -1.71
N PHE A 405 3.07 -1.24 -0.48
CA PHE A 405 2.45 -0.29 0.43
C PHE A 405 3.37 0.91 0.69
N CYS A 406 4.60 0.69 1.17
CA CYS A 406 5.56 1.75 1.52
C CYS A 406 5.87 2.65 0.32
N MET A 407 6.08 2.05 -0.84
CA MET A 407 6.38 2.80 -2.05
C MET A 407 5.18 3.58 -2.56
N ALA A 408 3.97 3.00 -2.56
CA ALA A 408 2.74 3.71 -2.92
C ALA A 408 2.48 4.88 -1.96
N PHE A 409 2.69 4.65 -0.66
CA PHE A 409 2.54 5.64 0.40
C PHE A 409 3.44 6.86 0.16
N VAL A 410 4.75 6.64 -0.04
CA VAL A 410 5.73 7.70 -0.27
C VAL A 410 5.44 8.44 -1.58
N ASN A 411 5.28 7.70 -2.69
CA ASN A 411 5.03 8.28 -4.00
C ASN A 411 3.76 9.13 -4.04
N ASN A 412 2.65 8.60 -3.55
CA ASN A 412 1.37 9.27 -3.63
C ASN A 412 1.29 10.42 -2.64
N SER A 413 1.91 10.32 -1.46
CA SER A 413 1.98 11.45 -0.53
C SER A 413 2.76 12.63 -1.12
N ALA A 414 3.88 12.38 -1.80
CA ALA A 414 4.64 13.41 -2.49
C ALA A 414 3.88 13.97 -3.71
N ARG A 415 3.27 13.10 -4.53
CA ARG A 415 2.63 13.52 -5.78
C ARG A 415 1.27 14.23 -5.60
N LEU A 416 0.49 13.85 -4.59
CA LEU A 416 -0.88 14.35 -4.40
C LEU A 416 -0.91 15.67 -3.62
N PRO A 417 -2.04 16.42 -3.67
CA PRO A 417 -2.19 17.66 -2.91
C PRO A 417 -1.99 17.45 -1.40
N PRO A 418 -1.58 18.51 -0.67
CA PRO A 418 -1.36 18.43 0.78
C PRO A 418 -2.53 17.82 1.54
N PRO A 419 -2.28 16.89 2.48
CA PRO A 419 -3.34 16.20 3.20
C PRO A 419 -4.00 17.14 4.20
N LYS A 420 -5.33 17.09 4.22
CA LYS A 420 -6.11 17.71 5.31
C LYS A 420 -6.02 16.86 6.56
N SER A 421 -5.99 17.50 7.71
CA SER A 421 -6.06 16.82 9.00
C SER A 421 -7.41 16.11 9.16
N LEU A 422 -7.41 15.02 9.91
CA LEU A 422 -8.63 14.33 10.31
C LEU A 422 -9.40 15.17 11.33
N LYS A 423 -10.73 14.96 11.35
CA LYS A 423 -11.58 15.38 12.47
C LYS A 423 -11.48 14.32 13.55
N ASP A 424 -11.52 14.72 14.82
CA ASP A 424 -11.35 13.80 15.96
C ASP A 424 -12.50 12.78 16.09
N SER A 425 -13.64 13.01 15.42
CA SER A 425 -14.78 12.09 15.40
C SER A 425 -14.63 10.88 14.48
N ARG A 426 -13.49 10.70 13.80
CA ARG A 426 -13.27 9.59 12.87
C ARG A 426 -12.79 8.34 13.60
N SER A 427 -13.40 7.20 13.29
CA SER A 427 -12.92 5.91 13.82
C SER A 427 -11.63 5.48 13.12
N VAL A 428 -10.85 4.61 13.76
CA VAL A 428 -9.64 4.05 13.14
C VAL A 428 -9.95 3.23 11.86
N HIS A 429 -11.16 2.68 11.75
CA HIS A 429 -11.62 2.01 10.53
C HIS A 429 -11.94 3.01 9.41
N ASP A 430 -12.49 4.19 9.74
CA ASP A 430 -12.63 5.28 8.76
C ASP A 430 -11.25 5.74 8.28
N GLU A 431 -10.29 5.87 9.20
CA GLU A 431 -8.91 6.24 8.86
C GLU A 431 -8.26 5.24 7.91
N LEU A 432 -8.44 3.94 8.17
CA LEU A 432 -7.97 2.87 7.29
C LEU A 432 -8.59 2.98 5.90
N GLN A 433 -9.90 3.18 5.82
CA GLN A 433 -10.56 3.37 4.53
C GLN A 433 -9.98 4.59 3.79
N PHE A 434 -9.82 5.72 4.50
CA PHE A 434 -9.28 6.94 3.92
C PHE A 434 -7.82 6.80 3.48
N LEU A 435 -7.01 6.01 4.18
CA LEU A 435 -5.63 5.71 3.79
C LEU A 435 -5.60 5.05 2.38
N PHE A 436 -6.44 4.05 2.15
CA PHE A 436 -6.51 3.38 0.85
C PHE A 436 -7.18 4.23 -0.23
N ASP A 437 -8.24 4.96 0.13
CA ASP A 437 -8.98 5.84 -0.78
C ASP A 437 -8.12 6.98 -1.32
N TYR A 438 -7.32 7.60 -0.45
CA TYR A 438 -6.68 8.88 -0.75
C TYR A 438 -5.16 8.79 -0.92
N VAL A 439 -4.50 7.81 -0.29
CA VAL A 439 -3.03 7.69 -0.33
C VAL A 439 -2.59 6.45 -1.11
N ILE A 440 -2.97 5.24 -0.68
CA ILE A 440 -2.43 4.01 -1.28
C ILE A 440 -3.01 3.74 -2.67
N LYS A 441 -4.34 3.91 -2.83
CA LYS A 441 -5.07 3.78 -4.10
C LYS A 441 -4.88 2.42 -4.79
N ASP A 442 -4.82 1.36 -4.00
CA ASP A 442 -4.71 -0.03 -4.45
C ASP A 442 -5.73 -0.90 -3.72
N ARG A 443 -6.78 -1.32 -4.44
CA ARG A 443 -7.85 -2.16 -3.88
C ARG A 443 -7.38 -3.57 -3.56
N ALA A 444 -6.50 -4.14 -4.38
CA ALA A 444 -6.02 -5.50 -4.16
C ALA A 444 -5.18 -5.56 -2.89
N LEU A 445 -4.34 -4.53 -2.70
CA LEU A 445 -3.54 -4.38 -1.49
C LEU A 445 -4.43 -4.06 -0.27
N GLN A 446 -5.47 -3.24 -0.42
CA GLN A 446 -6.47 -3.02 0.63
C GLN A 446 -7.09 -4.35 1.07
N ARG A 447 -7.62 -5.13 0.13
CA ARG A 447 -8.21 -6.45 0.42
C ARG A 447 -7.24 -7.35 1.17
N PHE A 448 -6.02 -7.49 0.66
CA PHE A 448 -4.99 -8.31 1.29
C PHE A 448 -4.72 -7.89 2.73
N LEU A 449 -4.60 -6.58 3.00
CA LEU A 449 -4.32 -6.08 4.34
C LEU A 449 -5.54 -6.14 5.27
N THR A 450 -6.77 -6.02 4.75
CA THR A 450 -8.00 -6.27 5.51
C THR A 450 -8.14 -7.74 5.90
N GLU A 451 -7.94 -8.68 4.96
CA GLU A 451 -7.92 -10.12 5.27
C GLU A 451 -6.86 -10.44 6.33
N ARG A 452 -5.70 -9.76 6.26
CA ARG A 452 -4.65 -9.88 7.29
C ARG A 452 -5.11 -9.36 8.65
N MET A 453 -5.89 -8.29 8.72
CA MET A 453 -6.47 -7.80 9.98
C MET A 453 -7.41 -8.83 10.59
N ASP A 454 -8.26 -9.46 9.78
CA ASP A 454 -9.21 -10.47 10.25
C ASP A 454 -8.48 -11.70 10.81
N GLN A 455 -7.42 -12.15 10.12
CA GLN A 455 -6.54 -13.21 10.62
C GLN A 455 -5.89 -12.86 11.97
N LEU A 456 -5.43 -11.63 12.13
CA LEU A 456 -4.83 -11.15 13.38
C LEU A 456 -5.86 -11.11 14.51
N ALA A 457 -7.09 -10.66 14.23
CA ALA A 457 -8.18 -10.62 15.19
C ALA A 457 -8.58 -12.04 15.64
N ALA A 458 -8.75 -12.97 14.70
CA ALA A 458 -9.09 -14.37 15.00
C ALA A 458 -7.99 -15.07 15.82
N SER A 459 -6.71 -14.76 15.57
CA SER A 459 -5.60 -15.32 16.35
C SER A 459 -5.52 -14.78 17.79
N GLY A 460 -6.11 -13.61 18.06
CA GLY A 460 -6.14 -13.01 19.40
C GLY A 460 -7.27 -13.53 20.30
N THR A 461 -8.33 -14.10 19.73
CA THR A 461 -9.48 -14.65 20.49
C THR A 461 -9.30 -16.13 20.86
N ALA A 462 -8.36 -16.84 20.25
CA ALA A 462 -8.20 -18.29 20.38
C ALA A 462 -7.34 -18.76 21.59
N THR A 463 -6.82 -17.86 22.43
CA THR A 463 -5.95 -18.25 23.57
C THR A 463 -6.26 -17.50 24.86
N THR A 464 -7.33 -17.92 25.54
CA THR A 464 -7.38 -17.91 27.01
C THR A 464 -6.99 -19.30 27.52
N THR A 465 -5.73 -19.66 27.33
CA THR A 465 -5.08 -20.74 28.11
C THR A 465 -3.81 -20.16 28.68
N THR A 466 -3.69 -20.26 30.00
CA THR A 466 -2.57 -19.87 30.83
C THR A 466 -1.26 -20.45 30.30
N HIS A 467 -0.49 -19.70 29.51
CA HIS A 467 0.98 -19.70 29.39
C HIS A 467 1.38 -18.59 28.41
N GLY A 468 2.31 -17.72 28.80
CA GLY A 468 2.57 -16.40 28.21
C GLY A 468 3.23 -16.34 26.83
N ASP A 469 2.80 -17.15 25.87
CA ASP A 469 3.26 -17.11 24.48
C ASP A 469 2.06 -16.86 23.55
N GLU A 470 1.77 -15.59 23.23
CA GLU A 470 0.83 -15.23 22.16
C GLU A 470 1.31 -15.86 20.82
N PRO A 471 0.45 -16.58 20.08
CA PRO A 471 0.85 -17.41 18.95
C PRO A 471 1.29 -16.62 17.71
N CYS A 472 1.06 -15.31 17.68
CA CYS A 472 1.19 -14.53 16.44
C CYS A 472 2.64 -14.34 15.95
N CYS A 473 3.64 -14.60 16.80
CA CYS A 473 5.05 -14.59 16.42
C CYS A 473 5.74 -15.96 16.50
N GLY A 474 5.05 -17.03 16.91
CA GLY A 474 5.66 -18.35 17.14
C GLY A 474 5.69 -19.30 15.93
N GLY A 475 5.02 -18.98 14.82
CA GLY A 475 4.85 -19.96 13.72
C GLY A 475 4.65 -19.40 12.31
N CYS A 476 5.00 -18.14 12.03
CA CYS A 476 4.62 -17.49 10.77
C CYS A 476 5.78 -17.23 9.77
N ALA A 477 6.90 -17.97 9.88
CA ALA A 477 7.99 -17.86 8.91
C ALA A 477 7.56 -18.27 7.48
N ARG A 478 6.76 -19.35 7.37
CA ARG A 478 6.29 -19.90 6.08
C ARG A 478 4.87 -19.47 5.70
N GLY A 479 4.08 -19.00 6.67
CA GLY A 479 2.76 -18.41 6.46
C GLY A 479 1.70 -19.46 6.17
N SER A 480 1.09 -20.01 7.22
CA SER A 480 -0.12 -20.82 7.10
C SER A 480 -1.17 -20.03 6.31
N THR A 481 -1.30 -20.37 5.04
CA THR A 481 -2.53 -20.25 4.28
C THR A 481 -3.50 -21.21 4.95
N CYS A 482 -4.61 -20.70 5.49
CA CYS A 482 -5.75 -21.54 5.79
C CYS A 482 -6.25 -22.10 4.45
N GLU A 483 -5.75 -23.27 4.04
CA GLU A 483 -6.45 -24.12 3.10
C GLU A 483 -7.76 -24.51 3.78
N THR A 484 -8.84 -23.83 3.42
CA THR A 484 -10.17 -24.38 3.61
C THR A 484 -10.29 -25.48 2.57
N SER A 485 -10.00 -26.71 2.98
CA SER A 485 -10.47 -27.90 2.30
C SER A 485 -12.00 -27.82 2.22
N ALA A 486 -12.51 -27.46 1.04
CA ALA A 486 -13.86 -27.85 0.66
C ALA A 486 -13.82 -29.39 0.48
N GLY A 487 -14.35 -30.09 1.47
CA GLY A 487 -14.49 -31.54 1.47
C GLY A 487 -15.93 -31.90 1.84
N HIS A 488 -16.65 -32.36 0.81
CA HIS A 488 -17.99 -32.95 0.76
C HIS A 488 -19.22 -32.04 0.93
#